data_AF-A0AA38XV40-F1
#
_entry.id   AF-A0AA38XV40-F1
#
_cell.length_a   1.000
_cell.length_b   1.000
_cell.length_c   1.000
_cell.angle_alpha   90.00
_cell.angle_beta   90.00
_cell.angle_gamma   90.00
#
_symmetry.space_group_name_H-M   'P 1'
#
loop_
_entity.id
_entity.type
_entity.pdbx_description
1 polymer ?
#
loop_
_entity_poly.entity_id
_entity_poly.type
_entity_poly.pdbx_seq_one_letter_code
_entity_poly.pdbx_strand_id
1 'polypeptide(L)'
;MKTRFAALALAALLPILAACKADDGTTNTSAPAQPAATPTSTESAAPAAGGETAAPAAEGDKTAASAAPAPTTAALTGPAPVEGADYQLIPNGQPFQPAAGKVEVVEIFGYVCPACAAFQPLVSPWKAGLPSDVNFVYVPAMFGGTWDNYARAFYAAQTLGVQEKTHEALYSAIHSQQTLKGERGADSVDDIAKFYGAYGVDPKQFAATMGSFAVNAKTNSAKQFAQRSQISGTPSIIVNGKYLVKGKSFPDMLRIADHLIARERDVFPAVTSPTTRTLRLLTANIQAGSSTRRYSDYVTRSWSHALPAGRKRSSLDAIATLARGHDIVGLQEADPGSLRSGFTNQTHYLAQRAGFNYWSHQPNRRMGGVASSANGLLSKLEPVEVQDHALPGRIGGRGVLLAKFGDGRDGLAVAVAHLSLGAGSRMAQLGFIAELLSDHPNAVLMGDFNCLAERPEMQVLYQKTRLQPPGCIVPTFPSWRPDRAIDHILVSSGLQTRNVEAVPAAFSDHLALAMAIDVPADALR
;
A
#
# COMPACT_ATOMS: atom_id res chain seq x y z
N MET A 1 -16.76 26.33 69.39
CA MET A 1 -15.58 27.15 69.77
C MET A 1 -14.50 26.86 68.73
N LYS A 2 -14.12 27.77 67.81
CA LYS A 2 -13.14 28.88 67.99
C LYS A 2 -11.84 28.31 68.62
N THR A 3 -10.61 28.39 68.10
CA THR A 3 -9.87 29.40 67.30
C THR A 3 -8.44 28.82 67.07
N ARG A 4 -7.86 28.81 65.86
CA ARG A 4 -6.87 29.76 65.26
C ARG A 4 -5.38 29.67 65.71
N PHE A 5 -4.52 29.53 64.67
CA PHE A 5 -3.13 30.00 64.44
C PHE A 5 -1.91 29.46 65.21
N ALA A 6 -0.93 28.93 64.46
CA ALA A 6 0.46 29.39 64.50
C ALA A 6 1.20 29.02 63.20
N ALA A 7 1.73 30.04 62.53
CA ALA A 7 2.64 29.97 61.40
C ALA A 7 4.09 29.87 61.90
N LEU A 8 4.96 29.13 61.19
CA LEU A 8 6.39 29.37 61.25
C LEU A 8 7.03 29.16 59.88
N ALA A 9 7.60 30.26 59.41
CA ALA A 9 8.41 30.37 58.21
C ALA A 9 9.80 29.77 58.45
N LEU A 10 10.39 29.14 57.42
CA LEU A 10 11.84 29.01 57.35
C LEU A 10 12.33 29.27 55.91
N ALA A 11 12.91 30.47 55.81
CA ALA A 11 13.97 30.97 54.95
C ALA A 11 14.31 30.23 53.63
N ALA A 12 14.23 31.01 52.56
CA ALA A 12 14.84 30.80 51.26
C ALA A 12 16.38 30.73 51.34
N LEU A 13 16.96 29.85 50.52
CA LEU A 13 18.32 29.94 50.01
C LEU A 13 18.31 29.48 48.54
N LEU A 14 18.21 30.46 47.64
CA LEU A 14 18.55 30.34 46.22
C LEU A 14 20.08 30.38 46.08
N PRO A 15 20.68 29.53 45.23
CA PRO A 15 21.79 29.94 44.40
C PRO A 15 21.28 30.21 42.99
N ILE A 16 21.49 31.45 42.56
CA ILE A 16 21.43 31.89 41.16
C ILE A 16 22.51 31.12 40.40
N LEU A 17 22.11 30.29 39.43
CA LEU A 17 23.00 29.80 38.38
C LEU A 17 22.28 29.89 37.04
N ALA A 18 22.75 30.90 36.30
CA ALA A 18 22.70 31.12 34.86
C ALA A 18 21.72 30.27 34.04
N ALA A 19 20.79 30.97 33.39
CA ALA A 19 20.05 30.47 32.25
C ALA A 19 21.01 30.06 31.11
N CYS A 20 21.27 28.76 30.99
CA CYS A 20 21.51 28.14 29.70
C CYS A 20 20.19 27.53 29.26
N LYS A 21 19.57 28.10 28.22
CA LYS A 21 18.56 27.42 27.43
C LYS A 21 19.14 26.06 27.04
N ALA A 22 18.60 24.98 27.58
CA ALA A 22 18.79 23.67 27.00
C ALA A 22 17.95 23.66 25.73
N ASP A 23 18.59 23.46 24.59
CA ASP A 23 17.89 23.20 23.34
C ASP A 23 17.00 21.98 23.53
N ASP A 24 15.69 22.20 23.47
CA ASP A 24 14.68 21.15 23.48
C ASP A 24 14.87 20.36 22.18
N GLY A 25 15.66 19.29 22.23
CA GLY A 25 16.15 18.46 21.12
C GLY A 25 15.08 17.95 20.15
N THR A 26 14.51 18.87 19.39
CA THR A 26 13.47 18.71 18.37
C THR A 26 14.03 18.85 16.97
N THR A 27 15.36 19.02 16.84
CA THR A 27 16.04 19.05 15.56
C THR A 27 16.37 17.62 15.12
N ASN A 28 15.48 17.04 14.32
CA ASN A 28 15.73 15.78 13.61
C ASN A 28 17.00 15.91 12.77
N THR A 29 18.04 15.18 13.16
CA THR A 29 19.30 15.12 12.41
C THR A 29 19.29 13.86 11.57
N SER A 30 19.09 13.97 10.25
CA SER A 30 19.53 12.97 9.29
C SER A 30 21.06 13.03 9.24
N ALA A 31 21.71 12.46 10.26
CA ALA A 31 23.17 12.44 10.34
C ALA A 31 23.70 11.24 9.54
N PRO A 32 24.51 11.44 8.47
CA PRO A 32 25.24 10.34 7.86
C PRO A 32 26.22 9.75 8.87
N ALA A 33 26.23 8.43 9.01
CA ALA A 33 27.24 7.75 9.82
C ALA A 33 28.61 7.89 9.14
N GLN A 34 29.57 8.56 9.78
CA GLN A 34 30.94 8.68 9.27
C GLN A 34 31.60 7.29 9.17
N PRO A 35 32.22 6.93 8.04
CA PRO A 35 32.96 5.68 7.92
C PRO A 35 34.29 5.74 8.69
N ALA A 36 34.53 4.75 9.54
CA ALA A 36 35.82 4.54 10.18
C ALA A 36 36.84 4.04 9.16
N ALA A 37 38.04 4.62 9.23
CA ALA A 37 39.18 4.38 8.35
C ALA A 37 39.60 2.90 8.27
N THR A 38 39.93 2.47 7.06
CA THR A 38 40.55 1.18 6.74
C THR A 38 42.03 1.18 7.12
N PRO A 39 42.59 0.07 7.60
CA PRO A 39 44.01 -0.21 7.43
C PRO A 39 44.23 -1.30 6.37
N THR A 40 45.31 -1.07 5.63
CA THR A 40 45.77 -1.76 4.42
C THR A 40 46.50 -3.08 4.71
N SER A 41 46.37 -4.00 3.76
CA SER A 41 47.33 -5.02 3.27
C SER A 41 47.93 -6.07 4.22
N THR A 42 47.79 -7.36 3.85
CA THR A 42 48.94 -8.16 3.40
C THR A 42 48.52 -9.26 2.42
N GLU A 43 49.38 -9.45 1.42
CA GLU A 43 49.38 -10.34 0.28
C GLU A 43 49.87 -11.76 0.64
N SER A 44 49.38 -12.82 -0.04
CA SER A 44 50.21 -13.99 -0.37
C SER A 44 49.57 -14.91 -1.42
N ALA A 45 50.25 -14.92 -2.58
CA ALA A 45 50.46 -15.94 -3.62
C ALA A 45 49.71 -17.30 -3.62
N ALA A 46 49.30 -17.67 -4.85
CA ALA A 46 48.91 -19.01 -5.32
C ALA A 46 50.12 -19.99 -5.43
N PRO A 47 49.88 -21.27 -5.81
CA PRO A 47 49.97 -21.60 -7.23
C PRO A 47 48.94 -22.64 -7.74
N ALA A 48 48.90 -22.76 -9.07
CA ALA A 48 47.97 -23.54 -9.88
C ALA A 48 48.51 -24.92 -10.31
N ALA A 49 47.57 -25.83 -10.65
CA ALA A 49 47.60 -26.90 -11.68
C ALA A 49 46.38 -27.81 -11.36
N GLY A 50 45.53 -28.32 -12.26
CA GLY A 50 45.60 -28.67 -13.68
C GLY A 50 44.88 -30.03 -13.80
N GLY A 51 43.97 -30.22 -14.78
CA GLY A 51 43.40 -31.55 -15.06
C GLY A 51 41.97 -31.56 -15.60
N GLU A 52 41.84 -31.64 -16.93
CA GLU A 52 40.66 -32.17 -17.64
C GLU A 52 40.40 -33.65 -17.28
N THR A 53 39.13 -34.07 -17.21
CA THR A 53 38.53 -35.05 -18.17
C THR A 53 37.11 -35.51 -17.79
N ALA A 54 36.29 -35.62 -18.85
CA ALA A 54 35.27 -36.64 -19.15
C ALA A 54 33.94 -36.73 -18.37
N ALA A 55 32.86 -36.64 -19.16
CA ALA A 55 31.50 -37.10 -18.89
C ALA A 55 31.41 -38.65 -18.81
N PRO A 56 30.27 -39.22 -18.36
CA PRO A 56 29.28 -39.67 -19.34
C PRO A 56 27.78 -39.56 -18.95
N ALA A 57 26.95 -39.60 -20.00
CA ALA A 57 25.61 -40.21 -20.19
C ALA A 57 24.65 -40.34 -18.98
N ALA A 58 23.46 -39.73 -18.96
CA ALA A 58 22.24 -39.91 -19.78
C ALA A 58 21.28 -41.01 -19.27
N GLU A 59 20.12 -40.56 -18.78
CA GLU A 59 18.80 -41.21 -18.70
C GLU A 59 17.85 -40.03 -18.35
N GLY A 60 16.91 -39.54 -19.15
CA GLY A 60 15.84 -40.22 -19.87
C GLY A 60 14.54 -40.09 -19.05
N ASP A 61 13.66 -39.13 -19.37
CA ASP A 61 12.22 -39.36 -19.59
C ASP A 61 11.38 -38.06 -19.81
N LYS A 62 10.41 -38.18 -20.73
CA LYS A 62 9.14 -37.45 -20.89
C LYS A 62 9.08 -35.95 -21.21
N THR A 63 9.00 -35.72 -22.52
CA THR A 63 8.23 -34.68 -23.21
C THR A 63 6.80 -34.50 -22.67
N ALA A 64 6.42 -33.26 -22.35
CA ALA A 64 5.04 -32.79 -22.34
C ALA A 64 4.96 -31.32 -22.77
N ALA A 65 4.27 -31.09 -23.89
CA ALA A 65 3.64 -29.87 -24.37
C ALA A 65 4.46 -28.55 -24.34
N SER A 66 5.04 -28.21 -25.50
CA SER A 66 5.43 -26.85 -25.86
C SER A 66 4.27 -25.87 -25.57
N ALA A 67 4.52 -24.92 -24.69
CA ALA A 67 3.65 -23.75 -24.53
C ALA A 67 3.49 -23.08 -25.90
N ALA A 68 2.24 -22.77 -26.26
CA ALA A 68 1.94 -21.97 -27.44
C ALA A 68 2.69 -20.62 -27.36
N PRO A 69 3.16 -20.06 -28.48
CA PRO A 69 3.80 -18.76 -28.47
C PRO A 69 2.83 -17.71 -27.93
N ALA A 70 3.34 -16.80 -27.10
CA ALA A 70 2.59 -15.65 -26.60
C ALA A 70 1.97 -14.87 -27.78
N PRO A 71 0.75 -14.32 -27.63
CA PRO A 71 0.10 -13.60 -28.73
C PRO A 71 0.97 -12.41 -29.14
N THR A 72 1.37 -12.40 -30.41
CA THR A 72 2.05 -11.31 -31.08
C THR A 72 1.24 -10.03 -30.91
N THR A 73 1.87 -8.95 -30.43
CA THR A 73 1.29 -7.60 -30.43
C THR A 73 0.82 -7.29 -31.85
N ALA A 74 -0.48 -7.10 -32.05
CA ALA A 74 -1.00 -6.74 -33.36
C ALA A 74 -0.29 -5.46 -33.84
N ALA A 75 0.29 -5.51 -35.05
CA ALA A 75 0.95 -4.35 -35.64
C ALA A 75 -0.05 -3.19 -35.72
N LEU A 76 0.34 -2.02 -35.18
CA LEU A 76 -0.49 -0.82 -35.25
C LEU A 76 -0.78 -0.48 -36.71
N THR A 77 -2.03 -0.16 -37.01
CA THR A 77 -2.48 0.18 -38.37
C THR A 77 -2.79 1.66 -38.48
N GLY A 78 -2.56 2.25 -39.67
CA GLY A 78 -2.84 3.65 -39.95
C GLY A 78 -1.92 4.67 -39.25
N PRO A 79 -2.21 5.98 -39.39
CA PRO A 79 -1.33 7.04 -38.91
C PRO A 79 -1.32 7.17 -37.38
N ALA A 80 -0.21 7.59 -36.79
CA ALA A 80 -0.17 7.92 -35.37
C ALA A 80 -1.15 9.06 -35.03
N PRO A 81 -1.86 8.99 -33.87
CA PRO A 81 -2.86 9.98 -33.51
C PRO A 81 -2.22 11.28 -33.03
N VAL A 82 -2.82 12.41 -33.42
CA VAL A 82 -2.39 13.78 -33.12
C VAL A 82 -3.26 14.40 -32.02
N GLU A 83 -2.63 14.99 -31.01
CA GLU A 83 -3.33 15.71 -29.95
C GLU A 83 -4.13 16.89 -30.50
N GLY A 84 -5.33 17.12 -29.96
CA GLY A 84 -6.25 18.17 -30.39
C GLY A 84 -7.07 17.82 -31.63
N ALA A 85 -6.62 16.85 -32.45
CA ALA A 85 -7.34 16.39 -33.64
C ALA A 85 -7.98 15.00 -33.43
N ASP A 86 -7.18 14.00 -33.03
CA ASP A 86 -7.60 12.60 -32.93
C ASP A 86 -7.89 12.19 -31.47
N TYR A 87 -7.33 12.92 -30.50
CA TYR A 87 -7.63 12.78 -29.08
C TYR A 87 -7.41 14.11 -28.35
N GLN A 88 -7.93 14.21 -27.12
CA GLN A 88 -7.68 15.34 -26.21
C GLN A 88 -7.17 14.82 -24.87
N LEU A 89 -6.22 15.53 -24.26
CA LEU A 89 -5.82 15.26 -22.88
C LEU A 89 -6.91 15.69 -21.91
N ILE A 90 -7.22 14.84 -20.94
CA ILE A 90 -8.08 15.14 -19.80
C ILE A 90 -7.21 15.79 -18.72
N PRO A 91 -7.45 17.05 -18.35
CA PRO A 91 -6.68 17.71 -17.29
C PRO A 91 -6.77 16.95 -15.97
N ASN A 92 -5.62 16.63 -15.37
CA ASN A 92 -5.53 15.78 -14.17
C ASN A 92 -6.27 14.44 -14.32
N GLY A 93 -6.29 13.90 -15.55
CA GLY A 93 -6.94 12.64 -15.87
C GLY A 93 -6.44 11.49 -15.01
N GLN A 94 -7.37 10.67 -14.51
CA GLN A 94 -7.09 9.50 -13.68
C GLN A 94 -7.96 8.32 -14.14
N PRO A 95 -7.43 7.08 -14.12
CA PRO A 95 -8.22 5.88 -14.40
C PRO A 95 -9.48 5.77 -13.54
N PHE A 96 -10.49 5.08 -14.05
CA PHE A 96 -11.76 4.84 -13.36
C PHE A 96 -11.65 3.69 -12.34
N GLN A 97 -11.08 2.57 -12.75
CA GLN A 97 -10.84 1.33 -12.01
C GLN A 97 -9.42 0.82 -12.32
N PRO A 98 -8.38 1.52 -11.80
CA PRO A 98 -7.00 1.17 -12.09
C PRO A 98 -6.69 -0.26 -11.66
N ALA A 99 -6.13 -1.05 -12.58
CA ALA A 99 -5.60 -2.39 -12.33
C ALA A 99 -4.08 -2.35 -12.46
N ALA A 100 -3.36 -2.93 -11.49
CA ALA A 100 -1.90 -2.88 -11.45
C ALA A 100 -1.29 -3.47 -12.73
N GLY A 101 -0.38 -2.70 -13.35
CA GLY A 101 0.32 -3.11 -14.56
C GLY A 101 -0.56 -3.22 -15.81
N LYS A 102 -1.77 -2.64 -15.81
CA LYS A 102 -2.66 -2.65 -16.97
C LYS A 102 -2.97 -1.25 -17.47
N VAL A 103 -3.00 -1.09 -18.80
CA VAL A 103 -3.57 0.08 -19.45
C VAL A 103 -5.08 -0.03 -19.35
N GLU A 104 -5.74 0.91 -18.66
CA GLU A 104 -7.20 0.95 -18.65
C GLU A 104 -7.74 1.51 -19.96
N VAL A 105 -8.77 0.86 -20.51
CA VAL A 105 -9.59 1.43 -21.58
C VAL A 105 -11.02 1.50 -21.07
N VAL A 106 -11.57 2.70 -21.00
CA VAL A 106 -12.97 2.91 -20.64
C VAL A 106 -13.79 3.20 -21.88
N GLU A 107 -14.90 2.50 -22.04
CA GLU A 107 -16.00 2.96 -22.89
C GLU A 107 -17.09 3.57 -22.02
N ILE A 108 -17.33 4.87 -22.21
CA ILE A 108 -18.54 5.50 -21.71
C ILE A 108 -19.65 5.31 -22.75
N PHE A 109 -20.67 4.56 -22.37
CA PHE A 109 -21.74 4.10 -23.26
C PHE A 109 -23.13 4.36 -22.65
N GLY A 110 -24.19 4.15 -23.43
CA GLY A 110 -25.54 4.04 -22.91
C GLY A 110 -26.36 3.03 -23.69
N TYR A 111 -27.08 2.14 -23.01
CA TYR A 111 -27.92 1.13 -23.70
C TYR A 111 -28.98 1.74 -24.60
N VAL A 112 -29.45 2.95 -24.29
CA VAL A 112 -30.46 3.65 -25.08
C VAL A 112 -29.86 4.46 -26.23
N CYS A 113 -28.53 4.56 -26.31
CA CYS A 113 -27.85 5.31 -27.37
C CYS A 113 -27.77 4.48 -28.66
N PRO A 114 -28.31 4.96 -29.79
CA PRO A 114 -28.25 4.23 -31.07
C PRO A 114 -26.82 4.13 -31.60
N ALA A 115 -25.98 5.15 -31.36
CA ALA A 115 -24.56 5.11 -31.75
C ALA A 115 -23.78 4.05 -30.95
N CYS A 116 -24.06 3.88 -29.66
CA CYS A 116 -23.45 2.82 -28.86
C CYS A 116 -23.89 1.43 -29.35
N ALA A 117 -25.17 1.26 -29.68
CA ALA A 117 -25.68 0.01 -30.23
C ALA A 117 -25.03 -0.34 -31.59
N ALA A 118 -24.80 0.67 -32.44
CA ALA A 118 -24.09 0.49 -33.72
C ALA A 118 -22.58 0.26 -33.54
N PHE A 119 -21.99 0.73 -32.44
CA PHE A 119 -20.59 0.50 -32.11
C PHE A 119 -20.34 -0.88 -31.49
N GLN A 120 -21.34 -1.43 -30.79
CA GLN A 120 -21.24 -2.71 -30.07
C GLN A 120 -20.65 -3.86 -30.92
N PRO A 121 -21.06 -4.09 -32.18
CA PRO A 121 -20.51 -5.16 -33.02
C PRO A 121 -19.03 -4.96 -33.41
N LEU A 122 -18.51 -3.75 -33.27
CA LEU A 122 -17.09 -3.44 -33.52
C LEU A 122 -16.26 -3.53 -32.23
N VAL A 123 -16.75 -2.96 -31.13
CA VAL A 123 -16.01 -2.95 -29.86
C VAL A 123 -15.97 -4.31 -29.18
N SER A 124 -17.01 -5.15 -29.33
CA SER A 124 -17.07 -6.49 -28.72
C SER A 124 -15.93 -7.42 -29.20
N PRO A 125 -15.73 -7.66 -30.51
CA PRO A 125 -14.60 -8.45 -30.99
C PRO A 125 -13.26 -7.76 -30.76
N TRP A 126 -13.19 -6.42 -30.86
CA TRP A 126 -11.96 -5.67 -30.56
C TRP A 126 -11.53 -5.86 -29.11
N LYS A 127 -12.45 -5.70 -28.16
CA LYS A 127 -12.24 -5.96 -26.73
C LYS A 127 -11.75 -7.38 -26.48
N ALA A 128 -12.35 -8.38 -27.14
CA ALA A 128 -11.94 -9.77 -27.02
C ALA A 128 -10.53 -10.04 -27.55
N GLY A 129 -10.07 -9.23 -28.52
CA GLY A 129 -8.71 -9.27 -29.07
C GLY A 129 -7.67 -8.46 -28.30
N LEU A 130 -8.08 -7.71 -27.26
CA LEU A 130 -7.13 -6.95 -26.45
C LEU A 130 -6.19 -7.89 -25.68
N PRO A 131 -4.89 -7.58 -25.62
CA PRO A 131 -3.94 -8.39 -24.88
C PRO A 131 -4.14 -8.26 -23.36
N SER A 132 -3.50 -9.16 -22.61
CA SER A 132 -3.71 -9.34 -21.16
C SER A 132 -3.31 -8.13 -20.31
N ASP A 133 -2.49 -7.23 -20.84
CA ASP A 133 -2.05 -5.98 -20.21
C ASP A 133 -3.06 -4.83 -20.36
N VAL A 134 -4.23 -5.07 -20.96
CA VAL A 134 -5.31 -4.07 -21.05
C VAL A 134 -6.46 -4.46 -20.12
N ASN A 135 -6.97 -3.48 -19.37
CA ASN A 135 -8.18 -3.61 -18.59
C ASN A 135 -9.30 -2.82 -19.27
N PHE A 136 -10.21 -3.50 -19.96
CA PHE A 136 -11.36 -2.84 -20.59
C PHE A 136 -12.55 -2.74 -19.61
N VAL A 137 -13.06 -1.53 -19.42
CA VAL A 137 -14.13 -1.23 -18.46
C VAL A 137 -15.28 -0.49 -19.15
N TYR A 138 -16.50 -1.03 -19.02
CA TYR A 138 -17.72 -0.34 -19.43
C TYR A 138 -18.18 0.61 -18.32
N VAL A 139 -18.49 1.85 -18.67
CA VAL A 139 -19.02 2.88 -17.75
C VAL A 139 -20.31 3.46 -18.33
N PRO A 140 -21.48 3.18 -17.76
CA PRO A 140 -22.73 3.73 -18.30
C PRO A 140 -22.86 5.23 -18.02
N ALA A 141 -23.29 5.99 -19.03
CA ALA A 141 -23.56 7.41 -18.92
C ALA A 141 -24.85 7.70 -18.14
N MET A 142 -24.75 8.61 -17.16
CA MET A 142 -25.85 9.08 -16.32
C MET A 142 -26.32 10.46 -16.81
N PHE A 143 -26.95 10.49 -17.99
CA PHE A 143 -27.44 11.73 -18.63
C PHE A 143 -28.87 12.11 -18.22
N GLY A 144 -29.46 11.42 -17.24
CA GLY A 144 -30.79 11.69 -16.71
C GLY A 144 -31.91 10.94 -17.41
N GLY A 145 -33.09 10.94 -16.77
CA GLY A 145 -34.29 10.28 -17.30
C GLY A 145 -34.08 8.79 -17.55
N THR A 146 -34.47 8.32 -18.74
CA THR A 146 -34.36 6.91 -19.14
C THR A 146 -32.90 6.40 -19.10
N TRP A 147 -31.90 7.26 -19.34
CA TRP A 147 -30.47 6.88 -19.28
C TRP A 147 -30.07 6.34 -17.91
N ASP A 148 -30.51 7.00 -16.84
CA ASP A 148 -30.15 6.63 -15.47
C ASP A 148 -30.71 5.26 -15.07
N ASN A 149 -31.92 4.91 -15.56
CA ASN A 149 -32.51 3.59 -15.33
C ASN A 149 -31.66 2.49 -15.98
N TYR A 150 -31.24 2.69 -17.23
CA TYR A 150 -30.40 1.72 -17.94
C TYR A 150 -28.97 1.65 -17.41
N ALA A 151 -28.43 2.75 -16.88
CA ALA A 151 -27.15 2.75 -16.17
C ALA A 151 -27.21 1.96 -14.85
N ARG A 152 -28.30 2.12 -14.08
CA ARG A 152 -28.56 1.28 -12.89
C ARG A 152 -28.73 -0.18 -13.28
N ALA A 153 -29.41 -0.47 -14.38
CA ALA A 153 -29.59 -1.82 -14.89
C ALA A 153 -28.25 -2.48 -15.24
N PHE A 154 -27.31 -1.75 -15.86
CA PHE A 154 -25.95 -2.25 -16.12
C PHE A 154 -25.26 -2.72 -14.82
N TYR A 155 -25.23 -1.86 -13.79
CA TYR A 155 -24.56 -2.21 -12.54
C TYR A 155 -25.31 -3.24 -11.70
N ALA A 156 -26.64 -3.31 -11.81
CA ALA A 156 -27.43 -4.38 -11.22
C ALA A 156 -27.12 -5.73 -11.88
N ALA A 157 -27.08 -5.76 -13.22
CA ALA A 157 -26.69 -6.94 -13.98
C ALA A 157 -25.25 -7.38 -13.65
N GLN A 158 -24.33 -6.44 -13.44
CA GLN A 158 -22.96 -6.74 -13.02
C GLN A 158 -22.92 -7.35 -11.61
N THR A 159 -23.71 -6.78 -10.69
CA THR A 159 -23.80 -7.27 -9.29
C THR A 159 -24.41 -8.67 -9.22
N LEU A 160 -25.34 -8.99 -10.11
CA LEU A 160 -26.01 -10.30 -10.19
C LEU A 160 -25.30 -11.29 -11.13
N GLY A 161 -24.13 -10.93 -11.69
CA GLY A 161 -23.32 -11.82 -12.52
C GLY A 161 -23.91 -12.15 -13.89
N VAL A 162 -24.85 -11.36 -14.41
CA VAL A 162 -25.52 -11.59 -15.71
C VAL A 162 -25.14 -10.57 -16.78
N GLN A 163 -24.32 -9.55 -16.45
CA GLN A 163 -24.00 -8.46 -17.38
C GLN A 163 -23.37 -8.95 -18.70
N GLU A 164 -22.39 -9.85 -18.67
CA GLU A 164 -21.73 -10.34 -19.89
C GLU A 164 -22.71 -11.00 -20.87
N LYS A 165 -23.64 -11.81 -20.34
CA LYS A 165 -24.65 -12.52 -21.14
C LYS A 165 -25.75 -11.61 -21.68
N THR A 166 -25.97 -10.47 -21.03
CA THR A 166 -27.14 -9.62 -21.28
C THR A 166 -26.80 -8.29 -21.96
N HIS A 167 -25.53 -7.92 -22.04
CA HIS A 167 -25.12 -6.63 -22.58
C HIS A 167 -25.59 -6.41 -24.02
N GLU A 168 -25.25 -7.31 -24.93
CA GLU A 168 -25.67 -7.24 -26.34
C GLU A 168 -27.17 -7.52 -26.50
N ALA A 169 -27.71 -8.43 -25.69
CA ALA A 169 -29.14 -8.74 -25.73
C ALA A 169 -30.01 -7.54 -25.35
N LEU A 170 -29.56 -6.71 -24.40
CA LEU A 170 -30.28 -5.52 -23.99
C LEU A 170 -30.23 -4.43 -25.07
N TYR A 171 -29.09 -4.25 -25.75
CA TYR A 171 -29.04 -3.41 -26.95
C TYR A 171 -30.02 -3.92 -28.03
N SER A 172 -30.05 -5.22 -28.28
CA SER A 172 -30.97 -5.83 -29.26
C SER A 172 -32.43 -5.60 -28.88
N ALA A 173 -32.79 -5.77 -27.60
CA ALA A 173 -34.14 -5.53 -27.09
C ALA A 173 -34.61 -4.08 -27.31
N ILE A 174 -33.71 -3.10 -27.16
CA ILE A 174 -34.03 -1.68 -27.29
C ILE A 174 -34.06 -1.25 -28.78
N HIS A 175 -32.99 -1.57 -29.52
CA HIS A 175 -32.74 -0.96 -30.84
C HIS A 175 -33.20 -1.80 -32.02
N SER A 176 -33.24 -3.13 -31.87
CA SER A 176 -33.61 -4.05 -32.96
C SER A 176 -35.01 -4.62 -32.79
N GLN A 177 -35.25 -5.31 -31.67
CA GLN A 177 -36.51 -5.98 -31.37
C GLN A 177 -37.58 -5.01 -30.85
N GLN A 178 -37.15 -3.86 -30.33
CA GLN A 178 -38.02 -2.81 -29.84
C GLN A 178 -39.00 -3.24 -28.72
N THR A 179 -38.67 -4.34 -28.01
CA THR A 179 -39.42 -4.87 -26.87
C THR A 179 -39.26 -4.00 -25.62
N LEU A 180 -38.15 -3.26 -25.54
CA LEU A 180 -37.95 -2.14 -24.63
C LEU A 180 -37.94 -0.83 -25.42
N LYS A 181 -38.47 0.24 -24.83
CA LYS A 181 -38.68 1.52 -25.54
C LYS A 181 -37.38 2.30 -25.71
N GLY A 182 -36.51 2.32 -24.70
CA GLY A 182 -35.31 3.16 -24.69
C GLY A 182 -35.67 4.64 -24.87
N GLU A 183 -34.93 5.40 -25.70
CA GLU A 183 -35.24 6.82 -25.98
C GLU A 183 -36.54 7.05 -26.76
N ARG A 184 -37.14 6.00 -27.35
CA ARG A 184 -38.46 6.12 -28.00
C ARG A 184 -39.59 6.32 -26.98
N GLY A 185 -39.30 6.22 -25.68
CA GLY A 185 -40.23 6.45 -24.59
C GLY A 185 -39.54 6.38 -23.22
N ALA A 186 -40.23 5.79 -22.25
CA ALA A 186 -39.65 5.49 -20.94
C ALA A 186 -40.08 4.09 -20.51
N ASP A 187 -39.09 3.27 -20.15
CA ASP A 187 -39.31 1.98 -19.51
C ASP A 187 -39.20 2.16 -18.00
N SER A 188 -40.13 1.55 -17.27
CA SER A 188 -40.07 1.52 -15.81
C SER A 188 -38.97 0.56 -15.33
N VAL A 189 -38.59 0.67 -14.05
CA VAL A 189 -37.70 -0.31 -13.42
C VAL A 189 -38.25 -1.73 -13.56
N ASP A 190 -39.56 -1.91 -13.44
CA ASP A 190 -40.21 -3.22 -13.56
C ASP A 190 -40.14 -3.77 -14.99
N ASP A 191 -40.26 -2.91 -16.01
CA ASP A 191 -40.15 -3.35 -17.41
C ASP A 191 -38.74 -3.80 -17.74
N ILE A 192 -37.73 -3.05 -17.27
CA ILE A 192 -36.32 -3.44 -17.40
C ILE A 192 -36.06 -4.73 -16.63
N ALA A 193 -36.56 -4.86 -15.40
CA ALA A 193 -36.37 -6.06 -14.59
C ALA A 193 -37.00 -7.32 -15.20
N LYS A 194 -38.17 -7.21 -15.84
CA LYS A 194 -38.81 -8.34 -16.56
C LYS A 194 -37.93 -8.90 -17.67
N PHE A 195 -37.19 -8.04 -18.39
CA PHE A 195 -36.24 -8.49 -19.41
C PHE A 195 -35.20 -9.45 -18.82
N TYR A 196 -34.66 -9.14 -17.64
CA TYR A 196 -33.68 -10.01 -16.96
C TYR A 196 -34.28 -11.32 -16.42
N GLY A 197 -35.61 -11.41 -16.31
CA GLY A 197 -36.33 -12.65 -16.01
C GLY A 197 -36.03 -13.77 -17.02
N ALA A 198 -35.90 -13.44 -18.30
CA ALA A 198 -35.54 -14.40 -19.35
C ALA A 198 -34.11 -14.94 -19.23
N TYR A 199 -33.28 -14.31 -18.39
CA TYR A 199 -31.87 -14.67 -18.16
C TYR A 199 -31.64 -15.30 -16.78
N GLY A 200 -32.71 -15.78 -16.13
CA GLY A 200 -32.64 -16.54 -14.88
C GLY A 200 -32.52 -15.68 -13.62
N VAL A 201 -32.84 -14.38 -13.70
CA VAL A 201 -32.86 -13.49 -12.54
C VAL A 201 -34.31 -13.22 -12.11
N ASP A 202 -34.61 -13.31 -10.82
CA ASP A 202 -35.92 -12.90 -10.32
C ASP A 202 -36.15 -11.39 -10.58
N PRO A 203 -37.23 -10.98 -11.28
CA PRO A 203 -37.45 -9.57 -11.61
C PRO A 203 -37.55 -8.66 -10.37
N LYS A 204 -38.09 -9.14 -9.24
CA LYS A 204 -38.17 -8.33 -8.02
C LYS A 204 -36.78 -8.12 -7.41
N GLN A 205 -35.95 -9.17 -7.40
CA GLN A 205 -34.55 -9.07 -6.98
C GLN A 205 -33.78 -8.10 -7.89
N PHE A 206 -34.00 -8.14 -9.20
CA PHE A 206 -33.33 -7.24 -10.14
C PHE A 206 -33.72 -5.78 -9.87
N ALA A 207 -35.03 -5.49 -9.78
CA ALA A 207 -35.56 -4.17 -9.46
C ALA A 207 -35.03 -3.64 -8.13
N ALA A 208 -35.00 -4.48 -7.08
CA ALA A 208 -34.42 -4.11 -5.78
C ALA A 208 -32.91 -3.80 -5.89
N THR A 209 -32.17 -4.58 -6.68
CA THR A 209 -30.73 -4.37 -6.89
C THR A 209 -30.45 -3.05 -7.61
N MET A 210 -31.25 -2.67 -8.61
CA MET A 210 -31.16 -1.37 -9.29
C MET A 210 -31.28 -0.18 -8.34
N GLY A 211 -32.06 -0.33 -7.27
CA GLY A 211 -32.24 0.67 -6.21
C GLY A 211 -31.23 0.59 -5.07
N SER A 212 -30.34 -0.40 -5.05
CA SER A 212 -29.44 -0.67 -3.93
C SER A 212 -28.38 0.41 -3.72
N PHE A 213 -27.91 0.53 -2.48
CA PHE A 213 -26.81 1.44 -2.12
C PHE A 213 -25.55 1.19 -2.97
N ALA A 214 -25.19 -0.08 -3.19
CA ALA A 214 -24.02 -0.45 -3.99
C ALA A 214 -24.15 0.01 -5.46
N VAL A 215 -25.32 -0.16 -6.08
CA VAL A 215 -25.57 0.33 -7.44
C VAL A 215 -25.58 1.86 -7.49
N ASN A 216 -26.19 2.53 -6.50
CA ASN A 216 -26.16 3.99 -6.40
C ASN A 216 -24.73 4.55 -6.28
N ALA A 217 -23.86 3.89 -5.49
CA ALA A 217 -22.47 4.30 -5.37
C ALA A 217 -21.73 4.16 -6.72
N LYS A 218 -21.90 3.04 -7.43
CA LYS A 218 -21.29 2.82 -8.75
C LYS A 218 -21.79 3.80 -9.81
N THR A 219 -23.08 4.10 -9.87
CA THR A 219 -23.63 5.09 -10.82
C THR A 219 -23.16 6.50 -10.50
N ASN A 220 -23.02 6.87 -9.22
CA ASN A 220 -22.43 8.15 -8.83
C ASN A 220 -20.96 8.26 -9.25
N SER A 221 -20.16 7.22 -9.04
CA SER A 221 -18.76 7.17 -9.52
C SER A 221 -18.68 7.29 -11.05
N ALA A 222 -19.57 6.59 -11.78
CA ALA A 222 -19.66 6.66 -13.24
C ALA A 222 -20.00 8.09 -13.71
N LYS A 223 -20.98 8.74 -13.07
CA LYS A 223 -21.36 10.12 -13.35
C LYS A 223 -20.20 11.09 -13.14
N GLN A 224 -19.51 10.99 -12.01
CA GLN A 224 -18.35 11.83 -11.70
C GLN A 224 -17.20 11.59 -12.69
N PHE A 225 -16.98 10.35 -13.13
CA PHE A 225 -15.98 10.04 -14.14
C PHE A 225 -16.33 10.67 -15.49
N ALA A 226 -17.56 10.49 -15.97
CA ALA A 226 -18.01 11.13 -17.21
C ALA A 226 -17.86 12.66 -17.18
N GLN A 227 -18.20 13.30 -16.05
CA GLN A 227 -18.07 14.74 -15.86
C GLN A 227 -16.60 15.21 -15.88
N ARG A 228 -15.72 14.58 -15.10
CA ARG A 228 -14.30 14.98 -15.04
C ARG A 228 -13.54 14.67 -16.33
N SER A 229 -13.99 13.66 -17.08
CA SER A 229 -13.43 13.30 -18.39
C SER A 229 -13.93 14.18 -19.53
N GLN A 230 -14.81 15.17 -19.24
CA GLN A 230 -15.28 16.18 -20.19
C GLN A 230 -15.86 15.59 -21.49
N ILE A 231 -16.57 14.47 -21.38
CA ILE A 231 -17.20 13.87 -22.55
C ILE A 231 -18.34 14.75 -23.06
N SER A 232 -18.52 14.77 -24.37
CA SER A 232 -19.61 15.48 -25.04
C SER A 232 -20.73 14.57 -25.52
N GLY A 233 -20.59 13.24 -25.39
CA GLY A 233 -21.55 12.26 -25.86
C GLY A 233 -21.08 10.82 -25.71
N THR A 234 -21.83 9.89 -26.27
CA THR A 234 -21.53 8.45 -26.27
C THR A 234 -21.66 7.86 -27.68
N PRO A 235 -20.88 6.81 -28.03
CA PRO A 235 -19.83 6.21 -27.22
C PRO A 235 -18.61 7.14 -27.11
N SER A 236 -17.95 7.13 -25.95
CA SER A 236 -16.65 7.82 -25.76
C SER A 236 -15.63 6.82 -25.25
N ILE A 237 -14.48 6.73 -25.92
CA ILE A 237 -13.35 5.91 -25.47
C ILE A 237 -12.36 6.80 -24.73
N ILE A 238 -11.95 6.35 -23.55
CA ILE A 238 -10.92 7.00 -22.74
C ILE A 238 -9.80 5.99 -22.46
N VAL A 239 -8.57 6.35 -22.81
CA VAL A 239 -7.40 5.50 -22.55
C VAL A 239 -6.64 6.02 -21.33
N ASN A 240 -6.42 5.12 -20.37
CA ASN A 240 -5.77 5.30 -19.08
C ASN A 240 -6.27 6.48 -18.24
N GLY A 241 -7.53 6.88 -18.43
CA GLY A 241 -8.10 8.09 -17.82
C GLY A 241 -7.48 9.42 -18.30
N LYS A 242 -6.54 9.38 -19.26
CA LYS A 242 -5.75 10.53 -19.73
C LYS A 242 -6.19 11.04 -21.08
N TYR A 243 -6.53 10.15 -22.01
CA TYR A 243 -6.80 10.52 -23.40
C TYR A 243 -8.27 10.28 -23.73
N LEU A 244 -9.01 11.34 -24.02
CA LEU A 244 -10.34 11.25 -24.60
C LEU A 244 -10.21 11.13 -26.13
N VAL A 245 -10.59 10.00 -26.69
CA VAL A 245 -10.54 9.73 -28.14
C VAL A 245 -11.55 10.58 -28.90
N LYS A 246 -11.13 11.15 -30.03
CA LYS A 246 -11.93 12.01 -30.94
C LYS A 246 -11.93 11.44 -32.37
N GLY A 247 -12.17 10.13 -32.50
CA GLY A 247 -12.19 9.45 -33.79
C GLY A 247 -13.29 9.97 -34.72
N LYS A 248 -13.01 9.95 -36.03
CA LYS A 248 -13.93 10.45 -37.08
C LYS A 248 -14.99 9.42 -37.49
N SER A 249 -14.76 8.16 -37.11
CA SER A 249 -15.67 7.03 -37.31
C SER A 249 -15.41 5.98 -36.23
N PHE A 250 -16.29 4.99 -36.07
CA PHE A 250 -16.09 3.93 -35.07
C PHE A 250 -14.81 3.10 -35.28
N PRO A 251 -14.46 2.65 -36.50
CA PRO A 251 -13.16 2.00 -36.72
C PRO A 251 -11.98 2.93 -36.41
N ASP A 252 -12.12 4.22 -36.70
CA ASP A 252 -11.08 5.21 -36.41
C ASP A 252 -10.92 5.42 -34.89
N MET A 253 -12.00 5.40 -34.12
CA MET A 253 -11.94 5.42 -32.65
C MET A 253 -11.13 4.23 -32.09
N LEU A 254 -11.37 3.02 -32.59
CA LEU A 254 -10.63 1.82 -32.17
C LEU A 254 -9.16 1.88 -32.59
N ARG A 255 -8.90 2.32 -33.83
CA ARG A 255 -7.53 2.54 -34.33
C ARG A 255 -6.78 3.53 -33.43
N ILE A 256 -7.38 4.68 -33.10
CA ILE A 256 -6.77 5.68 -32.22
C ILE A 256 -6.55 5.09 -30.82
N ALA A 257 -7.54 4.33 -30.29
CA ALA A 257 -7.39 3.65 -29.02
C ALA A 257 -6.21 2.67 -29.03
N ASP A 258 -6.03 1.84 -30.07
CA ASP A 258 -4.89 0.94 -30.20
C ASP A 258 -3.54 1.69 -30.17
N HIS A 259 -3.44 2.80 -30.90
CA HIS A 259 -2.24 3.64 -30.89
C HIS A 259 -1.99 4.29 -29.52
N LEU A 260 -3.04 4.71 -28.81
CA LEU A 260 -2.90 5.30 -27.47
C LEU A 260 -2.61 4.24 -26.40
N ILE A 261 -3.16 3.03 -26.55
CA ILE A 261 -2.81 1.88 -25.70
C ILE A 261 -1.34 1.55 -25.91
N ALA A 262 -0.87 1.47 -27.16
CA ALA A 262 0.53 1.23 -27.47
C ALA A 262 1.43 2.38 -27.01
N ARG A 263 0.99 3.64 -27.13
CA ARG A 263 1.73 4.79 -26.57
C ARG A 263 1.82 4.68 -25.06
N GLU A 264 0.73 4.30 -24.38
CA GLU A 264 0.82 3.99 -22.97
C GLU A 264 1.73 2.78 -22.73
N ARG A 265 1.86 1.79 -23.62
CA ARG A 265 2.91 0.73 -23.61
C ARG A 265 4.30 1.14 -24.09
N ASP A 266 4.50 2.39 -24.49
CA ASP A 266 5.82 2.95 -24.75
C ASP A 266 6.22 3.88 -23.59
N VAL A 267 5.23 4.49 -22.94
CA VAL A 267 5.36 5.29 -21.70
C VAL A 267 5.43 4.38 -20.46
N PHE A 268 4.68 3.28 -20.44
CA PHE A 268 5.02 2.03 -19.77
C PHE A 268 5.99 1.38 -20.72
N PRO A 269 7.32 1.40 -20.58
CA PRO A 269 8.12 0.50 -21.38
C PRO A 269 7.48 -0.89 -21.30
N ALA A 270 7.58 -1.69 -22.38
CA ALA A 270 7.46 -3.13 -22.28
C ALA A 270 8.03 -3.57 -20.93
N VAL A 271 7.46 -4.59 -20.30
CA VAL A 271 8.09 -5.22 -19.15
C VAL A 271 9.48 -5.77 -19.60
N THR A 272 10.50 -4.95 -19.85
CA THR A 272 11.62 -4.88 -18.93
C THR A 272 10.96 -4.73 -17.59
N SER A 273 10.94 -5.81 -16.81
CA SER A 273 10.54 -5.79 -15.40
C SER A 273 10.82 -4.39 -14.87
N PRO A 274 9.83 -3.62 -14.36
CA PRO A 274 10.16 -2.34 -13.73
C PRO A 274 11.34 -2.69 -12.85
N THR A 275 12.48 -2.04 -13.03
CA THR A 275 13.71 -2.50 -12.38
C THR A 275 13.39 -2.46 -10.90
N THR A 276 13.02 -3.61 -10.33
CA THR A 276 12.46 -3.64 -8.99
C THR A 276 13.66 -3.84 -8.13
N ARG A 277 13.83 -2.94 -7.18
CA ARG A 277 14.79 -3.17 -6.13
C ARG A 277 14.07 -3.97 -5.06
N THR A 278 14.51 -5.20 -4.86
CA THR A 278 14.08 -5.96 -3.69
C THR A 278 14.68 -5.30 -2.45
N LEU A 279 13.84 -4.85 -1.54
CA LEU A 279 14.23 -4.34 -0.22
C LEU A 279 13.85 -5.35 0.85
N ARG A 280 14.79 -5.67 1.75
CA ARG A 280 14.55 -6.49 2.93
C ARG A 280 14.17 -5.58 4.09
N LEU A 281 12.98 -5.81 4.63
CA LEU A 281 12.40 -5.09 5.74
C LEU A 281 12.45 -5.93 7.01
N LEU A 282 12.64 -5.28 8.15
CA LEU A 282 12.54 -5.90 9.47
C LEU A 282 11.80 -4.94 10.40
N THR A 283 10.85 -5.45 11.18
CA THR A 283 10.32 -4.73 12.33
C THR A 283 10.53 -5.51 13.61
N ALA A 284 10.95 -4.83 14.67
CA ALA A 284 11.26 -5.47 15.96
C ALA A 284 10.87 -4.57 17.14
N ASN A 285 10.01 -5.08 18.02
CA ASN A 285 9.88 -4.56 19.38
C ASN A 285 11.05 -5.09 20.21
N ILE A 286 11.95 -4.19 20.64
CA ILE A 286 13.21 -4.57 21.30
C ILE A 286 13.19 -4.42 22.82
N GLN A 287 12.10 -3.94 23.43
CA GLN A 287 11.96 -3.72 24.88
C GLN A 287 13.16 -3.01 25.54
N ALA A 288 13.80 -2.10 24.84
CA ALA A 288 15.08 -1.50 25.20
C ALA A 288 16.20 -2.49 25.61
N GLY A 289 16.21 -3.69 25.04
CA GLY A 289 17.21 -4.74 25.25
C GLY A 289 17.04 -5.53 26.55
N SER A 290 15.89 -5.48 27.23
CA SER A 290 15.61 -6.37 28.36
C SER A 290 15.37 -7.82 27.91
N SER A 291 15.62 -8.78 28.81
CA SER A 291 15.40 -10.21 28.55
C SER A 291 14.15 -10.71 29.27
N THR A 292 13.16 -11.17 28.51
CA THR A 292 11.94 -11.83 29.00
C THR A 292 11.86 -13.22 28.36
N ARG A 293 11.88 -14.30 29.15
CA ARG A 293 11.92 -15.68 28.63
C ARG A 293 10.75 -16.56 29.08
N ARG A 294 9.97 -16.13 30.09
CA ARG A 294 8.77 -16.82 30.62
C ARG A 294 7.79 -15.83 31.25
N TYR A 295 6.51 -16.20 31.35
CA TYR A 295 5.47 -15.38 32.00
C TYR A 295 5.80 -14.98 33.44
N SER A 296 6.55 -15.79 34.18
CA SER A 296 6.99 -15.49 35.55
C SER A 296 7.94 -14.27 35.64
N ASP A 297 8.61 -13.92 34.54
CA ASP A 297 9.54 -12.78 34.51
C ASP A 297 8.80 -11.44 34.64
N TYR A 298 7.54 -11.35 34.20
CA TYR A 298 6.70 -10.16 34.36
C TYR A 298 6.36 -9.85 35.83
N VAL A 299 6.30 -10.88 36.68
CA VAL A 299 5.90 -10.76 38.10
C VAL A 299 7.11 -10.65 39.02
N THR A 300 8.21 -11.32 38.69
CA THR A 300 9.37 -11.48 39.58
C THR A 300 10.47 -10.43 39.43
N ARG A 301 10.44 -9.59 38.38
CA ARG A 301 11.57 -8.71 38.02
C ARG A 301 11.30 -7.20 38.06
N SER A 302 10.21 -6.75 38.69
CA SER A 302 9.78 -5.34 38.78
C SER A 302 10.84 -4.34 39.31
N TRP A 303 11.94 -4.81 39.91
CA TRP A 303 13.04 -3.98 40.44
C TRP A 303 14.38 -4.12 39.70
N SER A 304 14.50 -5.00 38.71
CA SER A 304 15.77 -5.24 37.98
C SER A 304 16.01 -4.27 36.80
N HIS A 305 15.03 -3.44 36.46
CA HIS A 305 15.09 -2.49 35.34
C HIS A 305 15.93 -1.24 35.64
N ALA A 306 16.38 -1.03 36.88
CA ALA A 306 17.09 0.18 37.33
C ALA A 306 18.62 0.04 37.43
N LEU A 307 19.21 -1.14 37.15
CA LEU A 307 20.66 -1.36 37.26
C LEU A 307 21.34 -1.57 35.87
N PRO A 308 22.53 -0.98 35.63
CA PRO A 308 23.26 -1.11 34.38
C PRO A 308 24.01 -2.46 34.33
N ALA A 309 23.34 -3.53 33.92
CA ALA A 309 23.96 -4.86 33.86
C ALA A 309 24.36 -5.27 32.42
N GLY A 310 25.60 -5.75 32.26
CA GLY A 310 26.29 -6.04 31.00
C GLY A 310 25.65 -7.04 30.02
N ARG A 311 24.47 -7.61 30.30
CA ARG A 311 23.70 -8.46 29.37
C ARG A 311 22.95 -7.66 28.29
N LYS A 312 22.77 -6.35 28.47
CA LYS A 312 22.07 -5.48 27.50
C LYS A 312 22.84 -5.32 26.18
N ARG A 313 24.18 -5.25 26.24
CA ARG A 313 25.02 -5.16 25.03
C ARG A 313 24.94 -6.41 24.16
N SER A 314 24.94 -7.61 24.76
CA SER A 314 24.80 -8.86 24.00
C SER A 314 23.44 -8.98 23.29
N SER A 315 22.35 -8.47 23.88
CA SER A 315 21.04 -8.43 23.21
C SER A 315 21.05 -7.46 22.03
N LEU A 316 21.59 -6.25 22.23
CA LEU A 316 21.70 -5.24 21.17
C LEU A 316 22.63 -5.69 20.04
N ASP A 317 23.72 -6.40 20.34
CA ASP A 317 24.63 -6.97 19.33
C ASP A 317 23.96 -8.07 18.50
N ALA A 318 23.10 -8.88 19.12
CA ALA A 318 22.30 -9.88 18.41
C ALA A 318 21.25 -9.22 17.52
N ILE A 319 20.56 -8.17 18.00
CA ILE A 319 19.64 -7.36 17.18
C ILE A 319 20.40 -6.69 16.03
N ALA A 320 21.60 -6.13 16.26
CA ALA A 320 22.41 -5.53 15.22
C ALA A 320 22.85 -6.56 14.17
N THR A 321 23.19 -7.78 14.60
CA THR A 321 23.55 -8.87 13.69
C THR A 321 22.37 -9.28 12.82
N LEU A 322 21.17 -9.36 13.39
CA LEU A 322 19.92 -9.60 12.66
C LEU A 322 19.62 -8.45 11.68
N ALA A 323 19.70 -7.20 12.14
CA ALA A 323 19.39 -6.02 11.36
C ALA A 323 20.33 -5.84 10.16
N ARG A 324 21.62 -6.23 10.26
CA ARG A 324 22.60 -6.14 9.16
C ARG A 324 22.13 -6.77 7.86
N GLY A 325 21.34 -7.85 7.95
CA GLY A 325 20.77 -8.56 6.80
C GLY A 325 19.65 -7.81 6.07
N HIS A 326 19.22 -6.65 6.55
CA HIS A 326 18.05 -5.92 6.06
C HIS A 326 18.44 -4.53 5.54
N ASP A 327 17.58 -3.93 4.71
CA ASP A 327 17.80 -2.65 4.06
C ASP A 327 17.12 -1.51 4.81
N ILE A 328 15.92 -1.76 5.35
CA ILE A 328 15.18 -0.82 6.19
C ILE A 328 14.67 -1.58 7.43
N VAL A 329 14.88 -1.01 8.62
CA VAL A 329 14.50 -1.62 9.91
C VAL A 329 13.69 -0.64 10.74
N GLY A 330 12.47 -1.03 11.11
CA GLY A 330 11.63 -0.36 12.10
C GLY A 330 11.85 -0.95 13.49
N LEU A 331 12.10 -0.09 14.48
CA LEU A 331 12.28 -0.48 15.87
C LEU A 331 11.17 0.10 16.73
N GLN A 332 10.62 -0.70 17.64
CA GLN A 332 9.69 -0.26 18.67
C GLN A 332 10.31 -0.46 20.05
N GLU A 333 9.96 0.43 20.99
CA GLU A 333 10.52 0.44 22.35
C GLU A 333 12.04 0.58 22.43
N ALA A 334 12.66 1.25 21.45
CA ALA A 334 14.06 1.63 21.56
C ALA A 334 14.23 2.68 22.66
N ASP A 335 15.35 2.65 23.37
CA ASP A 335 15.66 3.69 24.36
C ASP A 335 16.50 4.80 23.73
N PRO A 336 16.04 6.07 23.72
CA PRO A 336 16.75 7.19 23.09
C PRO A 336 17.95 7.70 23.90
N GLY A 337 18.29 7.09 25.04
CA GLY A 337 19.42 7.50 25.87
C GLY A 337 19.03 7.85 27.31
N SER A 338 18.04 7.16 27.89
CA SER A 338 17.67 7.32 29.30
C SER A 338 18.74 6.79 30.25
N LEU A 339 18.66 7.14 31.53
CA LEU A 339 19.54 6.61 32.59
C LEU A 339 19.59 5.07 32.58
N ARG A 340 18.47 4.40 32.28
CA ARG A 340 18.35 2.93 32.17
C ARG A 340 19.16 2.33 31.01
N SER A 341 19.42 3.10 29.96
CA SER A 341 20.27 2.70 28.82
C SER A 341 21.76 2.99 29.06
N GLY A 342 22.11 3.62 30.18
CA GLY A 342 23.45 4.20 30.37
C GLY A 342 23.71 5.35 29.39
N PHE A 343 22.68 6.15 29.09
CA PHE A 343 22.72 7.28 28.13
C PHE A 343 23.04 6.89 26.68
N THR A 344 22.95 5.60 26.34
CA THR A 344 23.20 5.13 24.97
C THR A 344 21.91 5.18 24.16
N ASN A 345 21.88 6.01 23.12
CA ASN A 345 20.81 5.95 22.11
C ASN A 345 20.90 4.60 21.38
N GLN A 346 19.95 3.71 21.64
CA GLN A 346 19.99 2.35 21.14
C GLN A 346 19.82 2.28 19.62
N THR A 347 19.02 3.18 19.05
CA THR A 347 18.85 3.27 17.59
C THR A 347 20.18 3.65 16.93
N HIS A 348 20.89 4.64 17.47
CA HIS A 348 22.22 5.00 16.99
C HIS A 348 23.24 3.88 17.15
N TYR A 349 23.28 3.21 18.31
CA TYR A 349 24.16 2.06 18.55
C TYR A 349 23.93 0.93 17.53
N LEU A 350 22.66 0.58 17.31
CA LEU A 350 22.29 -0.45 16.34
C LEU A 350 22.66 -0.04 14.92
N ALA A 351 22.46 1.23 14.54
CA ALA A 351 22.86 1.77 13.24
C ALA A 351 24.35 1.53 12.98
N GLN A 352 25.22 1.97 13.91
CA GLN A 352 26.66 1.81 13.80
C GLN A 352 27.07 0.33 13.73
N ARG A 353 26.53 -0.51 14.63
CA ARG A 353 26.94 -1.91 14.77
C ARG A 353 26.48 -2.80 13.62
N ALA A 354 25.34 -2.47 13.03
CA ALA A 354 24.75 -3.19 11.91
C ALA A 354 25.17 -2.62 10.53
N GLY A 355 25.81 -1.43 10.50
CA GLY A 355 26.31 -0.81 9.26
C GLY A 355 25.23 -0.08 8.47
N PHE A 356 24.32 0.61 9.14
CA PHE A 356 23.34 1.49 8.50
C PHE A 356 23.91 2.91 8.35
N ASN A 357 23.75 3.46 7.14
CA ASN A 357 24.23 4.80 6.80
C ASN A 357 23.34 5.90 7.39
N TYR A 358 22.04 5.62 7.52
CA TYR A 358 21.02 6.56 7.97
C TYR A 358 20.22 5.96 9.11
N TRP A 359 19.88 6.81 10.08
CA TRP A 359 19.02 6.44 11.19
C TRP A 359 18.18 7.65 11.62
N SER A 360 17.00 7.37 12.17
CA SER A 360 16.16 8.38 12.81
C SER A 360 15.50 7.78 14.04
N HIS A 361 15.11 8.63 14.97
CA HIS A 361 14.42 8.20 16.18
C HIS A 361 13.32 9.20 16.53
N GLN A 362 12.17 8.67 16.92
CA GLN A 362 11.05 9.43 17.44
C GLN A 362 10.91 9.09 18.93
N PRO A 363 11.29 9.98 19.85
CA PRO A 363 11.10 9.75 21.27
C PRO A 363 9.60 9.70 21.61
N ASN A 364 9.17 8.55 22.15
CA ASN A 364 7.87 8.37 22.76
C ASN A 364 7.97 8.73 24.27
N ARG A 365 6.82 8.75 24.97
CA ARG A 365 6.65 9.24 26.36
C ARG A 365 7.88 9.14 27.27
N ARG A 366 8.28 10.25 27.90
CA ARG A 366 9.24 10.26 29.02
C ARG A 366 8.54 9.82 30.32
N MET A 367 8.95 8.69 30.91
CA MET A 367 8.52 8.28 32.25
C MET A 367 9.53 8.79 33.29
N GLY A 368 9.30 9.99 33.82
CA GLY A 368 10.00 10.54 34.99
C GLY A 368 11.52 10.67 34.87
N GLY A 369 12.07 10.78 33.66
CA GLY A 369 13.52 10.88 33.41
C GLY A 369 14.31 9.57 33.55
N VAL A 370 13.68 8.47 33.96
CA VAL A 370 14.33 7.17 34.22
C VAL A 370 14.20 6.20 33.06
N ALA A 371 13.09 6.25 32.32
CA ALA A 371 12.84 5.42 31.14
C ALA A 371 12.08 6.18 30.06
N SER A 372 12.45 5.93 28.80
CA SER A 372 11.75 6.41 27.61
C SER A 372 11.75 5.30 26.56
N SER A 373 10.64 5.16 25.85
CA SER A 373 10.55 4.34 24.64
C SER A 373 10.61 5.26 23.43
N ALA A 374 10.94 4.73 22.26
CA ALA A 374 11.00 5.45 21.01
C ALA A 374 10.65 4.49 19.86
N ASN A 375 10.16 5.06 18.76
CA ASN A 375 10.25 4.39 17.47
C ASN A 375 11.62 4.71 16.87
N GLY A 376 12.25 3.73 16.22
CA GLY A 376 13.51 3.91 15.51
C GLY A 376 13.38 3.49 14.06
N LEU A 377 14.15 4.15 13.20
CA LEU A 377 14.34 3.76 11.81
C LEU A 377 15.83 3.59 11.57
N LEU A 378 16.23 2.46 10.99
CA LEU A 378 17.57 2.25 10.44
C LEU A 378 17.42 2.03 8.93
N SER A 379 18.23 2.69 8.11
CA SER A 379 18.15 2.56 6.65
C SER A 379 19.53 2.60 5.99
N LYS A 380 19.74 1.70 5.02
CA LYS A 380 20.90 1.73 4.13
C LYS A 380 20.72 2.75 3.02
N LEU A 381 19.46 3.03 2.67
CA LEU A 381 19.05 4.04 1.69
C LEU A 381 18.84 5.38 2.39
N GLU A 382 19.13 6.47 1.69
CA GLU A 382 18.89 7.82 2.19
C GLU A 382 17.39 8.14 2.15
N PRO A 383 16.76 8.49 3.27
CA PRO A 383 15.43 9.07 3.24
C PRO A 383 15.49 10.48 2.66
N VAL A 384 14.60 10.79 1.72
CA VAL A 384 14.37 12.15 1.21
C VAL A 384 13.79 13.04 2.32
N GLU A 385 12.94 12.45 3.15
CA GLU A 385 12.24 13.14 4.23
C GLU A 385 11.97 12.17 5.38
N VAL A 386 12.07 12.65 6.63
CA VAL A 386 11.62 11.92 7.82
C VAL A 386 10.77 12.85 8.68
N GLN A 387 9.55 12.40 9.00
CA GLN A 387 8.58 13.14 9.78
C GLN A 387 8.13 12.33 11.00
N ASP A 388 7.95 13.03 12.10
CA ASP A 388 7.45 12.45 13.35
C ASP A 388 6.05 12.96 13.65
N HIS A 389 5.11 12.03 13.81
CA HIS A 389 3.74 12.36 14.16
C HIS A 389 3.34 11.75 15.50
N ALA A 390 2.85 12.58 16.42
CA ALA A 390 2.24 12.12 17.65
C ALA A 390 0.87 11.50 17.33
N LEU A 391 0.63 10.28 17.82
CA LEU A 391 -0.62 9.57 17.56
C LEU A 391 -1.70 9.95 18.59
N PRO A 392 -2.96 10.10 18.17
CA PRO A 392 -4.06 10.45 19.07
C PRO A 392 -4.30 9.36 20.11
N GLY A 393 -4.73 9.74 21.31
CA GLY A 393 -5.04 8.79 22.38
C GLY A 393 -5.38 9.48 23.69
N ARG A 394 -6.09 8.75 24.58
CA ARG A 394 -6.43 9.26 25.93
C ARG A 394 -5.20 9.51 26.80
N ILE A 395 -4.13 8.77 26.53
CA ILE A 395 -2.82 8.92 27.17
C ILE A 395 -1.83 9.18 26.04
N GLY A 396 -1.21 10.37 26.04
CA GLY A 396 -0.16 10.70 25.09
C GLY A 396 1.07 9.81 25.24
N GLY A 397 1.83 9.62 24.17
CA GLY A 397 3.04 8.80 24.22
C GLY A 397 3.21 7.74 23.16
N ARG A 398 2.30 7.67 22.17
CA ARG A 398 2.48 6.88 20.95
C ARG A 398 2.77 7.81 19.79
N GLY A 399 3.53 7.32 18.83
CA GLY A 399 3.88 8.05 17.63
C GLY A 399 3.99 7.11 16.44
N VAL A 400 4.00 7.71 15.26
CA VAL A 400 4.41 7.09 14.01
C VAL A 400 5.55 7.91 13.41
N LEU A 401 6.62 7.23 13.01
CA LEU A 401 7.73 7.81 12.27
C LEU A 401 7.53 7.48 10.80
N LEU A 402 7.43 8.50 9.94
CA LEU A 402 7.22 8.35 8.50
C LEU A 402 8.48 8.79 7.75
N ALA A 403 9.07 7.88 6.98
CA ALA A 403 10.20 8.18 6.10
C ALA A 403 9.81 7.99 4.63
N LYS A 404 10.24 8.91 3.77
CA LYS A 404 10.05 8.83 2.32
C LYS A 404 11.39 8.59 1.63
N PHE A 405 11.43 7.70 0.66
CA PHE A 405 12.65 7.29 -0.05
C PHE A 405 12.67 7.66 -1.53
N GLY A 406 11.61 8.30 -2.03
CA GLY A 406 11.54 8.83 -3.40
C GLY A 406 10.78 10.15 -3.42
N ASP A 407 10.80 10.81 -4.56
CA ASP A 407 10.20 12.14 -4.72
C ASP A 407 8.68 12.08 -4.94
N GLY A 408 8.01 13.15 -4.49
CA GLY A 408 6.58 13.33 -4.72
C GLY A 408 5.70 12.26 -4.02
N ARG A 409 4.53 12.02 -4.61
CA ARG A 409 3.55 11.08 -4.05
C ARG A 409 3.91 9.62 -4.32
N ASP A 410 4.60 9.35 -5.43
CA ASP A 410 4.90 7.99 -5.92
C ASP A 410 6.13 7.37 -5.25
N GLY A 411 6.94 8.16 -4.54
CA GLY A 411 8.03 7.66 -3.71
C GLY A 411 7.57 6.66 -2.64
N LEU A 412 8.45 5.74 -2.28
CA LEU A 412 8.22 4.76 -1.22
C LEU A 412 8.09 5.48 0.14
N ALA A 413 6.93 5.35 0.77
CA ALA A 413 6.63 5.82 2.11
C ALA A 413 6.69 4.65 3.10
N VAL A 414 7.50 4.78 4.14
CA VAL A 414 7.67 3.77 5.20
C VAL A 414 7.31 4.36 6.54
N ALA A 415 6.25 3.85 7.15
CA ALA A 415 5.76 4.25 8.46
C ALA A 415 6.09 3.18 9.53
N VAL A 416 6.70 3.60 10.63
CA VAL A 416 7.03 2.76 11.79
C VAL A 416 6.16 3.19 12.97
N ALA A 417 5.32 2.29 13.47
CA ALA A 417 4.36 2.61 14.52
C ALA A 417 4.44 1.63 15.71
N HIS A 418 4.03 2.12 16.88
CA HIS A 418 3.74 1.29 18.05
C HIS A 418 2.42 1.74 18.65
N LEU A 419 1.37 0.91 18.50
CA LEU A 419 0.01 1.30 18.86
C LEU A 419 -0.33 1.03 20.33
N SER A 420 -1.44 1.60 20.77
CA SER A 420 -1.97 1.43 22.13
C SER A 420 -2.56 0.03 22.38
N LEU A 421 -2.57 -0.40 23.65
CA LEU A 421 -3.23 -1.65 24.06
C LEU A 421 -4.76 -1.60 24.00
N GLY A 422 -5.35 -0.40 24.12
CA GLY A 422 -6.81 -0.22 24.09
C GLY A 422 -7.36 -0.07 22.67
N ALA A 423 -8.37 -0.89 22.32
CA ALA A 423 -8.97 -0.91 20.98
C ALA A 423 -9.48 0.45 20.50
N GLY A 424 -10.16 1.22 21.37
CA GLY A 424 -10.65 2.56 21.01
C GLY A 424 -9.52 3.56 20.73
N SER A 425 -8.38 3.45 21.42
CA SER A 425 -7.20 4.26 21.09
C SER A 425 -6.60 3.80 19.77
N ARG A 426 -6.45 2.48 19.53
CA ARG A 426 -5.96 1.97 18.24
C ARG A 426 -6.81 2.45 17.07
N MET A 427 -8.13 2.43 17.18
CA MET A 427 -9.02 2.91 16.12
C MET A 427 -8.69 4.36 15.71
N ALA A 428 -8.53 5.26 16.69
CA ALA A 428 -8.17 6.65 16.41
C ALA A 428 -6.76 6.77 15.80
N GLN A 429 -5.80 5.99 16.30
CA GLN A 429 -4.41 5.98 15.82
C GLN A 429 -4.32 5.46 14.39
N LEU A 430 -5.02 4.37 14.08
CA LEU A 430 -5.09 3.77 12.75
C LEU A 430 -5.82 4.68 11.77
N GLY A 431 -6.86 5.39 12.19
CA GLY A 431 -7.53 6.41 11.38
C GLY A 431 -6.59 7.55 10.98
N PHE A 432 -5.80 8.05 11.93
CA PHE A 432 -4.80 9.09 11.67
C PHE A 432 -3.69 8.59 10.73
N ILE A 433 -3.17 7.38 10.96
CA ILE A 433 -2.17 6.77 10.06
C ILE A 433 -2.76 6.57 8.66
N ALA A 434 -4.04 6.21 8.54
CA ALA A 434 -4.70 6.05 7.26
C ALA A 434 -4.75 7.37 6.47
N GLU A 435 -4.99 8.50 7.14
CA GLU A 435 -4.96 9.83 6.52
C GLU A 435 -3.53 10.21 6.07
N LEU A 436 -2.51 9.86 6.85
CA LEU A 436 -1.11 10.09 6.43
C LEU A 436 -0.72 9.28 5.19
N LEU A 437 -1.25 8.06 5.06
CA LEU A 437 -0.84 7.11 4.01
C LEU A 437 -1.80 7.06 2.81
N SER A 438 -2.95 7.76 2.84
CA SER A 438 -4.00 7.62 1.81
C SER A 438 -3.53 8.00 0.41
N ASP A 439 -2.63 8.98 0.30
CA ASP A 439 -2.14 9.49 -0.99
C ASP A 439 -0.87 8.81 -1.50
N HIS A 440 -0.29 7.89 -0.73
CA HIS A 440 0.93 7.17 -1.06
C HIS A 440 0.62 5.82 -1.71
N PRO A 441 0.86 5.66 -3.04
CA PRO A 441 0.60 4.40 -3.73
C PRO A 441 1.59 3.32 -3.32
N ASN A 442 2.84 3.68 -3.00
CA ASN A 442 3.90 2.79 -2.54
C ASN A 442 4.13 3.00 -1.04
N ALA A 443 3.32 2.36 -0.19
CA ALA A 443 3.37 2.51 1.26
C ALA A 443 3.69 1.19 1.97
N VAL A 444 4.47 1.30 3.04
CA VAL A 444 4.73 0.26 4.02
C VAL A 444 4.36 0.81 5.40
N LEU A 445 3.54 0.09 6.15
CA LEU A 445 3.29 0.37 7.57
C LEU A 445 3.74 -0.83 8.39
N MET A 446 4.69 -0.64 9.30
CA MET A 446 5.24 -1.72 10.11
C MET A 446 5.33 -1.39 11.60
N GLY A 447 5.26 -2.42 12.44
CA GLY A 447 5.49 -2.32 13.88
C GLY A 447 4.57 -3.17 14.74
N ASP A 448 4.59 -2.89 16.04
CA ASP A 448 3.73 -3.54 17.04
C ASP A 448 2.38 -2.83 17.12
N PHE A 449 1.35 -3.48 16.59
CA PHE A 449 0.01 -2.90 16.53
C PHE A 449 -0.83 -3.29 17.75
N ASN A 450 -0.36 -4.21 18.60
CA ASN A 450 -1.11 -4.73 19.74
C ASN A 450 -2.50 -5.32 19.37
N CYS A 451 -2.72 -5.69 18.11
CA CYS A 451 -3.94 -6.32 17.62
C CYS A 451 -3.69 -7.24 16.42
N LEU A 452 -4.63 -8.16 16.18
CA LEU A 452 -4.64 -9.03 15.00
C LEU A 452 -5.16 -8.26 13.77
N ALA A 453 -4.80 -8.72 12.57
CA ALA A 453 -5.09 -8.05 11.31
C ALA A 453 -6.60 -7.96 10.99
N GLU A 454 -7.41 -8.86 11.55
CA GLU A 454 -8.86 -8.99 11.30
C GLU A 454 -9.70 -8.13 12.26
N ARG A 455 -9.06 -7.45 13.23
CA ARG A 455 -9.78 -6.65 14.21
C ARG A 455 -10.50 -5.48 13.53
N PRO A 456 -11.70 -5.08 14.00
CA PRO A 456 -12.47 -3.99 13.36
C PRO A 456 -11.69 -2.68 13.21
N GLU A 457 -10.82 -2.36 14.16
CA GLU A 457 -9.96 -1.18 14.09
C GLU A 457 -8.98 -1.16 12.91
N MET A 458 -8.61 -2.32 12.35
CA MET A 458 -7.74 -2.42 11.18
C MET A 458 -8.44 -2.03 9.87
N GLN A 459 -9.77 -2.15 9.81
CA GLN A 459 -10.54 -1.94 8.58
C GLN A 459 -10.41 -0.52 8.03
N VAL A 460 -10.18 0.47 8.90
CA VAL A 460 -9.98 1.87 8.48
C VAL A 460 -8.74 2.00 7.59
N LEU A 461 -7.66 1.26 7.87
CA LEU A 461 -6.46 1.27 7.03
C LEU A 461 -6.79 0.71 5.64
N TYR A 462 -7.40 -0.47 5.58
CA TYR A 462 -7.67 -1.18 4.32
C TYR A 462 -8.70 -0.46 3.44
N GLN A 463 -9.62 0.30 4.03
CA GLN A 463 -10.65 1.04 3.30
C GLN A 463 -10.16 2.40 2.80
N LYS A 464 -9.27 3.07 3.54
CA LYS A 464 -8.83 4.44 3.23
C LYS A 464 -7.46 4.52 2.56
N THR A 465 -6.70 3.43 2.55
CA THR A 465 -5.36 3.36 1.95
C THR A 465 -5.29 2.20 0.96
N ARG A 466 -4.14 2.05 0.28
CA ARG A 466 -3.88 0.88 -0.57
C ARG A 466 -3.28 -0.31 0.20
N LEU A 467 -3.02 -0.17 1.50
CA LEU A 467 -2.47 -1.23 2.34
C LEU A 467 -3.40 -2.45 2.33
N GLN A 468 -2.81 -3.63 2.22
CA GLN A 468 -3.54 -4.90 2.25
C GLN A 468 -3.39 -5.61 3.60
N PRO A 469 -4.39 -6.41 4.02
CA PRO A 469 -4.18 -7.35 5.12
C PRO A 469 -3.05 -8.33 4.78
N PRO A 470 -2.32 -8.87 5.78
CA PRO A 470 -1.25 -9.83 5.54
C PRO A 470 -1.74 -11.06 4.77
N GLY A 471 -0.99 -11.49 3.75
CA GLY A 471 -1.32 -12.69 2.97
C GLY A 471 -1.17 -14.01 3.74
N CYS A 472 -0.43 -13.99 4.86
CA CYS A 472 -0.31 -15.09 5.79
C CYS A 472 -0.24 -14.57 7.23
N ILE A 473 -0.69 -15.38 8.19
CA ILE A 473 -0.62 -15.06 9.62
C ILE A 473 0.70 -15.61 10.17
N VAL A 474 1.54 -14.73 10.69
CA VAL A 474 2.84 -15.08 11.28
C VAL A 474 2.86 -14.67 12.76
N PRO A 475 2.65 -15.61 13.69
CA PRO A 475 2.69 -15.31 15.12
C PRO A 475 4.08 -14.89 15.58
N THR A 476 4.15 -13.79 16.33
CA THR A 476 5.38 -13.20 16.85
C THR A 476 5.38 -13.11 18.37
N PHE A 477 4.22 -13.18 19.01
CA PHE A 477 4.05 -13.04 20.45
C PHE A 477 3.30 -14.22 21.09
N PRO A 478 3.66 -14.63 22.31
CA PRO A 478 4.95 -14.34 22.96
C PRO A 478 6.08 -15.16 22.33
N SER A 479 7.31 -14.65 22.32
CA SER A 479 8.44 -15.21 21.56
C SER A 479 8.81 -16.65 21.94
N TRP A 480 8.53 -17.09 23.17
CA TRP A 480 8.78 -18.46 23.64
C TRP A 480 7.69 -19.47 23.26
N ARG A 481 6.51 -19.00 22.83
CA ARG A 481 5.41 -19.83 22.32
C ARG A 481 4.49 -18.96 21.44
N PRO A 482 4.92 -18.60 20.22
CA PRO A 482 4.19 -17.64 19.42
C PRO A 482 2.82 -18.16 19.01
N ASP A 483 1.76 -17.44 19.43
CA ASP A 483 0.37 -17.77 19.10
C ASP A 483 -0.46 -16.55 18.67
N ARG A 484 0.13 -15.35 18.71
CA ARG A 484 -0.50 -14.09 18.29
C ARG A 484 0.38 -13.34 17.29
N ALA A 485 -0.24 -12.91 16.18
CA ALA A 485 0.37 -12.06 15.15
C ALA A 485 -0.03 -10.60 15.37
N ILE A 486 0.67 -9.93 16.29
CA ILE A 486 0.40 -8.52 16.66
C ILE A 486 1.43 -7.54 16.10
N ASP A 487 2.55 -8.05 15.59
CA ASP A 487 3.51 -7.30 14.80
C ASP A 487 3.16 -7.47 13.33
N HIS A 488 3.13 -6.36 12.58
CA HIS A 488 2.73 -6.38 11.17
C HIS A 488 3.75 -5.66 10.30
N ILE A 489 3.86 -6.10 9.05
CA ILE A 489 4.39 -5.33 7.92
C ILE A 489 3.28 -5.35 6.88
N LEU A 490 2.53 -4.25 6.78
CA LEU A 490 1.48 -4.06 5.79
C LEU A 490 2.05 -3.30 4.61
N VAL A 491 1.71 -3.71 3.39
CA VAL A 491 2.19 -3.07 2.16
C VAL A 491 1.03 -2.71 1.24
N SER A 492 1.22 -1.67 0.43
CA SER A 492 0.27 -1.32 -0.62
C SER A 492 0.11 -2.44 -1.65
N SER A 493 -1.08 -2.55 -2.25
CA SER A 493 -1.42 -3.58 -3.25
C SER A 493 -0.54 -3.60 -4.51
N GLY A 494 0.22 -2.52 -4.77
CA GLY A 494 1.18 -2.45 -5.88
C GLY A 494 2.56 -3.05 -5.59
N LEU A 495 2.87 -3.39 -4.32
CA LEU A 495 4.16 -3.94 -3.91
C LEU A 495 4.06 -5.45 -3.73
N GLN A 496 4.95 -6.22 -4.37
CA GLN A 496 4.99 -7.66 -4.18
C GLN A 496 5.75 -8.02 -2.91
N THR A 497 5.20 -8.91 -2.10
CA THR A 497 5.84 -9.41 -0.87
C THR A 497 6.45 -10.79 -1.09
N ARG A 498 7.57 -11.05 -0.42
CA ARG A 498 8.28 -12.34 -0.40
C ARG A 498 8.84 -12.61 0.99
N ASN A 499 9.05 -13.89 1.30
CA ASN A 499 9.79 -14.35 2.48
C ASN A 499 9.32 -13.70 3.79
N VAL A 500 8.02 -13.79 4.09
CA VAL A 500 7.48 -13.30 5.36
C VAL A 500 7.76 -14.33 6.44
N GLU A 501 8.55 -13.95 7.46
CA GLU A 501 8.93 -14.87 8.53
C GLU A 501 9.11 -14.17 9.89
N ALA A 502 8.85 -14.91 10.96
CA ALA A 502 9.20 -14.50 12.31
C ALA A 502 10.60 -14.99 12.66
N VAL A 503 11.44 -14.08 13.13
CA VAL A 503 12.85 -14.35 13.47
C VAL A 503 13.15 -13.93 14.91
N PRO A 504 13.98 -14.67 15.66
CA PRO A 504 14.29 -14.32 17.04
C PRO A 504 14.89 -12.91 17.20
N ALA A 505 14.16 -12.00 17.85
CA ALA A 505 14.61 -10.65 18.18
C ALA A 505 15.31 -10.59 19.55
N ALA A 506 16.36 -11.38 19.70
CA ALA A 506 17.26 -11.46 20.88
C ALA A 506 16.65 -11.07 22.24
N PHE A 507 16.08 -12.05 22.93
CA PHE A 507 15.55 -11.94 24.30
C PHE A 507 14.36 -10.97 24.50
N SER A 508 13.85 -10.36 23.43
CA SER A 508 12.51 -9.76 23.42
C SER A 508 11.44 -10.84 23.60
N ASP A 509 10.33 -10.47 24.21
CA ASP A 509 9.10 -11.26 24.25
C ASP A 509 8.32 -11.21 22.93
N HIS A 510 8.78 -10.44 21.94
CA HIS A 510 8.36 -10.53 20.55
C HIS A 510 9.45 -11.19 19.70
N LEU A 511 9.06 -11.99 18.73
CA LEU A 511 9.88 -12.26 17.55
C LEU A 511 9.85 -11.02 16.65
N ALA A 512 10.93 -10.75 15.92
CA ALA A 512 10.90 -9.76 14.86
C ALA A 512 10.19 -10.34 13.64
N LEU A 513 9.55 -9.47 12.87
CA LEU A 513 8.92 -9.85 11.61
C LEU A 513 9.80 -9.34 10.47
N ALA A 514 10.19 -10.23 9.57
CA ALA A 514 10.97 -9.92 8.38
C ALA A 514 10.12 -10.12 7.12
N MET A 515 10.36 -9.31 6.09
CA MET A 515 9.69 -9.39 4.79
C MET A 515 10.60 -8.81 3.72
N ALA A 516 10.66 -9.43 2.54
CA ALA A 516 11.20 -8.79 1.35
C ALA A 516 10.06 -8.18 0.52
N ILE A 517 10.28 -6.99 -0.03
CA ILE A 517 9.33 -6.33 -0.94
C ILE A 517 10.03 -5.93 -2.23
N ASP A 518 9.29 -6.01 -3.33
CA ASP A 518 9.72 -5.40 -4.59
C ASP A 518 9.21 -3.98 -4.71
N VAL A 519 10.15 -3.05 -4.79
CA VAL A 519 9.86 -1.63 -4.94
C VAL A 519 10.27 -1.20 -6.33
N PRO A 520 9.40 -0.47 -7.07
CA PRO A 520 9.79 0.18 -8.32
C PRO A 520 11.02 1.07 -8.10
N ALA A 521 12.06 0.95 -8.95
CA ALA A 521 13.28 1.74 -8.77
C ALA A 521 13.03 3.26 -8.78
N ASP A 522 12.03 3.73 -9.54
CA ASP A 522 11.58 5.13 -9.60
C ASP A 522 10.87 5.60 -8.33
N ALA A 523 10.39 4.69 -7.49
CA ALA A 523 9.88 5.01 -6.16
C ALA A 523 11.02 5.21 -5.13
N LEU A 524 12.27 5.03 -5.54
CA LEU A 524 13.48 5.22 -4.73
C LEU A 524 14.37 6.30 -5.38
N ARG A 525 15.08 7.06 -4.54
CA ARG A 525 16.05 8.08 -4.97
C ARG A 525 17.46 7.51 -5.16
#